data_AF-A0A6J4M3M3-F1
#
_entry.id   AF-A0A6J4M3M3-F1
#
_cell.length_a   1.000
_cell.length_b   1.000
_cell.length_c   1.000
_cell.angle_alpha   90.00
_cell.angle_beta   90.00
_cell.angle_gamma   90.00
#
_symmetry.space_group_name_H-M   'P 1'
#
loop_
_entity.id
_entity.type
_entity.pdbx_description
1 polymer ?
#
loop_
_entity_poly.entity_id
_entity_poly.type
_entity_poly.pdbx_seq_one_letter_code
_entity_poly.pdbx_strand_id
1 'polypeptide(L)' 'MAHGDGMSGFAAQLAHYRADDLVVAVLAKRECATVGQLEARIACRMLEIPEPKLQGLPLAAALRSGPAGTYRTPEAGSGA' A
#
# COMPACT_ATOMS: atom_id res chain seq x y z
N MET A 1 3.00 9.35 -6.12
CA MET A 1 2.77 9.72 -4.70
C MET A 1 1.42 9.14 -4.32
N ALA A 2 1.38 8.30 -3.30
CA ALA A 2 0.15 7.70 -2.79
C ALA A 2 -0.06 8.21 -1.36
N HIS A 3 -1.28 8.62 -1.03
CA HIS A 3 -1.63 9.10 0.31
C HIS A 3 -2.87 8.34 0.78
N GLY A 4 -2.74 7.63 1.90
CA GLY A 4 -3.84 6.94 2.56
C GLY A 4 -4.19 7.68 3.83
N ASP A 5 -5.46 8.02 4.00
CA ASP A 5 -5.99 8.66 5.20
C ASP A 5 -7.21 7.87 5.71
N GLY A 6 -7.33 7.79 7.03
CA GLY A 6 -8.35 7.01 7.73
C GLY A 6 -9.07 7.89 8.74
N MET A 7 -10.33 8.24 8.45
CA MET A 7 -11.22 8.92 9.38
C MET A 7 -12.35 7.99 9.80
N SER A 8 -12.48 7.75 11.10
CA SER A 8 -13.58 7.04 11.80
C SER A 8 -14.46 6.14 10.91
N GLY A 9 -13.97 4.93 10.62
CA GLY A 9 -14.72 3.93 9.86
C GLY A 9 -14.78 4.15 8.35
N PHE A 10 -13.97 5.05 7.80
CA PHE A 10 -13.74 5.20 6.36
C PHE A 10 -12.26 5.12 6.04
N ALA A 11 -11.94 4.53 4.89
CA ALA A 11 -10.60 4.46 4.36
C ALA A 11 -10.59 5.06 2.95
N ALA A 12 -9.60 5.90 2.67
CA ALA A 12 -9.42 6.52 1.36
C ALA A 12 -8.01 6.27 0.82
N GLN A 13 -7.90 6.15 -0.50
CA GLN A 13 -6.64 6.04 -1.23
C GLN A 13 -6.74 6.87 -2.52
N LEU A 14 -5.71 7.67 -2.79
CA LEU A 14 -5.56 8.44 -4.02
C LEU A 14 -4.19 8.17 -4.65
N ALA A 15 -4.19 7.81 -5.94
CA ALA A 15 -2.99 7.59 -6.73
C ALA A 15 -3.08 8.28 -8.09
N HIS A 16 -1.95 8.81 -8.56
CA HIS A 16 -1.80 9.42 -9.87
C HIS A 16 -0.64 8.75 -10.62
N TYR A 17 -0.99 8.10 -11.73
CA TYR A 17 -0.12 7.46 -12.71
C TYR A 17 0.16 8.44 -13.86
N ARG A 18 1.14 9.33 -13.64
CA ARG A 18 1.44 10.47 -14.54
C ARG A 18 1.77 10.08 -15.98
N ALA A 19 2.42 8.94 -16.18
CA ALA A 19 2.83 8.48 -17.51
C ALA A 19 1.61 8.17 -18.40
N ASP A 20 0.48 7.85 -17.77
CA ASP A 20 -0.72 7.34 -18.42
C ASP A 20 -1.91 8.29 -18.28
N ASP A 21 -1.67 9.49 -17.73
CA ASP A 21 -2.70 10.48 -17.38
C ASP A 21 -3.88 9.88 -16.59
N LEU A 22 -3.58 8.92 -15.72
CA LEU A 22 -4.57 8.14 -14.97
C LEU A 22 -4.57 8.53 -13.48
N VAL A 23 -5.75 8.85 -12.96
CA VAL A 23 -5.98 9.09 -11.53
C VAL A 23 -6.96 8.05 -11.01
N VAL A 24 -6.59 7.38 -9.91
CA VAL A 24 -7.45 6.41 -9.23
C VAL A 24 -7.73 6.91 -7.82
N ALA A 25 -9.02 7.04 -7.49
CA ALA A 25 -9.50 7.41 -6.16
C ALA A 25 -10.43 6.31 -5.63
N VAL A 26 -10.14 5.81 -4.43
CA VAL A 26 -10.93 4.79 -3.75
C VAL A 26 -11.38 5.33 -2.40
N LEU A 27 -12.70 5.29 -2.16
CA LEU A 27 -13.30 5.57 -0.86
C LEU A 27 -14.12 4.35 -0.43
N ALA A 28 -13.81 3.81 0.74
CA ALA A 28 -14.51 2.66 1.30
C ALA A 28 -15.05 2.98 2.69
N LYS A 29 -16.29 2.55 2.95
CA LYS A 29 -16.90 2.52 4.27
C LYS A 29 -16.49 1.20 4.95
N ARG A 30 -16.14 1.28 6.24
CA ARG A 30 -15.40 0.34 7.12
C ARG A 30 -13.88 0.43 6.99
N GLU A 31 -13.16 0.09 8.08
CA GLU A 31 -11.72 -0.22 8.08
C GLU A 31 -11.45 -1.39 7.14
N CYS A 32 -11.47 -1.10 5.85
CA CYS A 32 -11.13 -2.04 4.81
C CYS A 32 -9.61 -1.92 4.69
N ALA A 33 -8.88 -2.87 5.28
CA ALA A 33 -7.41 -2.96 5.25
C ALA A 33 -6.80 -3.09 3.84
N THR A 34 -7.58 -2.79 2.80
CA THR A 34 -7.40 -3.17 1.41
C THR A 34 -7.70 -2.04 0.43
N VAL A 35 -7.91 -0.79 0.86
CA VAL A 35 -8.14 0.33 -0.10
C VAL A 35 -6.96 0.53 -1.06
N GLY A 36 -5.73 0.37 -0.59
CA GLY A 36 -4.54 0.37 -1.46
C GLY A 36 -4.49 -0.83 -2.41
N GLN A 37 -4.93 -2.01 -1.97
CA GLN A 37 -5.01 -3.18 -2.85
C GLN A 37 -6.10 -3.01 -3.92
N LEU A 38 -7.23 -2.39 -3.55
CA LEU A 38 -8.32 -2.12 -4.47
C LEU A 38 -7.89 -1.10 -5.53
N GLU A 39 -7.22 -0.02 -5.10
CA GLU A 39 -6.63 0.98 -5.98
C GLU A 39 -5.63 0.35 -6.96
N ALA A 40 -4.67 -0.45 -6.48
CA ALA A 40 -3.70 -1.13 -7.31
C ALA A 40 -4.35 -2.09 -8.33
N ARG A 41 -5.41 -2.80 -7.96
CA ARG A 41 -6.16 -3.67 -8.89
C ARG A 41 -6.89 -2.88 -9.96
N ILE A 42 -7.48 -1.73 -9.61
CA ILE A 42 -8.12 -0.83 -10.58
C ILE A 42 -7.06 -0.32 -11.56
N ALA A 43 -5.91 0.14 -11.07
CA ALA A 43 -4.81 0.61 -11.90
C ALA A 43 -4.28 -0.48 -12.85
N CYS A 44 -4.06 -1.70 -12.35
CA CYS A 44 -3.64 -2.82 -13.21
C CYS A 44 -4.63 -3.08 -14.35
N ARG A 45 -5.94 -2.99 -14.08
CA ARG A 45 -6.97 -3.17 -15.11
C ARG A 45 -7.00 -2.03 -16.12
N MET A 46 -6.84 -0.78 -15.69
CA MET A 46 -6.86 0.38 -16.58
C MET A 46 -5.60 0.50 -17.43
N LEU A 47 -4.45 0.05 -16.91
CA LEU A 47 -3.17 0.08 -17.61
C LEU A 47 -2.87 -1.22 -18.37
N GLU A 48 -3.82 -2.17 -18.39
CA GLU A 48 -3.65 -3.50 -18.97
C GLU A 48 -2.41 -4.25 -18.43
N ILE A 49 -1.99 -3.93 -17.21
CA ILE A 49 -0.88 -4.56 -16.52
C ILE A 49 -1.38 -5.84 -15.84
N PRO A 50 -0.70 -6.98 -15.99
CA PRO A 50 -1.03 -8.18 -15.27
C PRO A 50 -1.00 -7.96 -13.75
N GLU A 51 -2.09 -8.32 -13.05
CA GLU A 51 -2.11 -8.29 -11.58
C GLU A 51 -0.97 -9.18 -11.04
N PRO A 52 -0.06 -8.66 -10.20
CA PRO A 52 1.05 -9.43 -9.68
C PRO A 52 0.53 -10.61 -8.85
N LYS A 53 0.77 -11.84 -9.33
CA LYS A 53 0.44 -13.05 -8.58
C LYS A 53 1.43 -13.16 -7.42
N LEU A 54 0.92 -13.15 -6.18
CA LEU A 54 1.73 -13.41 -4.97
C LEU A 54 2.23 -14.87 -4.85
N GLN A 55 2.20 -15.65 -5.94
CA GLN A 55 2.63 -17.04 -5.92
C GLN A 55 4.15 -17.14 -6.09
N GLY A 56 4.83 -17.60 -5.03
CA GLY A 56 6.20 -18.09 -5.14
C GLY A 56 7.31 -17.05 -5.07
N LEU A 57 7.11 -15.91 -4.38
CA LEU A 57 8.25 -15.07 -4.01
C LEU A 57 9.17 -15.90 -3.08
N PRO A 58 10.44 -16.18 -3.46
CA PRO A 58 11.38 -16.89 -2.62
C PRO A 58 11.92 -15.96 -1.52
N LEU A 59 11.04 -15.35 -0.72
CA LEU A 59 11.42 -14.49 0.39
C LEU A 59 11.25 -15.16 1.76
N ALA A 60 10.75 -16.40 1.80
CA ALA A 60 10.43 -17.05 3.06
C ALA A 60 11.62 -17.78 3.69
N ALA A 61 12.66 -18.18 2.96
CA ALA A 61 13.76 -18.97 3.53
C ALA A 61 15.10 -18.21 3.60
N ALA A 62 15.48 -17.51 2.53
CA ALA A 62 16.78 -16.85 2.45
C ALA A 62 16.89 -15.53 3.25
N LEU A 63 15.77 -14.87 3.58
CA LEU A 63 15.77 -13.63 4.36
C LEU A 63 15.72 -13.83 5.89
N ARG A 64 15.48 -15.05 6.36
CA ARG A 64 15.45 -15.35 7.81
C ARG A 64 16.83 -15.36 8.47
N SER A 65 17.91 -15.26 7.71
CA SER A 65 19.29 -15.12 8.20
C SER A 65 19.80 -13.67 8.22
N GLY A 66 18.95 -12.67 7.94
CA GLY A 66 19.27 -11.25 8.17
C GLY A 66 19.34 -10.90 9.68
N PRO A 67 20.02 -9.80 10.06
CA PRO A 67 20.51 -9.60 11.43
C PRO A 67 19.37 -9.64 12.44
N ALA A 68 19.46 -10.58 13.38
CA ALA A 68 18.68 -10.54 14.62
C ALA A 68 19.04 -9.23 15.35
N GLY A 69 18.09 -8.30 15.41
CA GLY A 69 18.29 -6.99 16.03
C GLY A 69 16.96 -6.38 16.42
N THR A 70 17.00 -5.52 17.44
CA THR A 70 15.82 -4.84 17.94
C THR A 70 15.58 -3.58 17.12
N TYR A 71 14.52 -3.57 16.31
CA TYR A 71 14.10 -2.36 15.61
C TYR A 71 13.32 -1.48 16.59
N ARG A 72 13.83 -0.27 16.85
CA ARG A 72 13.08 0.77 17.54
C ARG A 72 12.53 1.74 16.50
N THR A 73 11.23 1.94 16.49
CA THR A 73 10.64 3.09 15.82
C THR A 73 11.05 4.34 16.59
N PRO A 74 11.54 5.40 15.93
CA PRO A 74 11.75 6.67 16.62
C PRO A 74 10.40 7.12 17.19
N GLU A 75 10.36 7.37 18.50
CA GLU A 75 9.20 7.99 19.11
C GLU A 75 8.98 9.34 18.42
N ALA A 76 7.77 9.56 17.92
CA ALA A 76 7.40 10.84 17.32
C ALA A 76 7.73 11.92 18.35
N GLY A 77 8.74 12.74 18.04
CA GLY A 77 9.24 13.76 18.94
C GLY A 77 8.09 14.63 19.45
N SER A 78 7.83 14.54 20.75
CA SER A 78 7.11 15.56 21.50
C SER A 78 7.96 16.81 21.47
N GLY A 79 7.64 17.73 20.56
CA GLY A 79 8.17 19.09 20.60
C GLY A 79 7.73 19.79 21.88
N ALA A 80 8.70 20.37 22.58
CA ALA A 80 8.52 21.49 23.49
C ALA A 80 9.59 22.53 23.13
#